data_AF-E1SMP5-F1
#
_entry.id   AF-E1SMP5-F1
#
_cell.length_a   1.000
_cell.length_b   1.000
_cell.length_c   1.000
_cell.angle_alpha   90.00
_cell.angle_beta   90.00
_cell.angle_gamma   90.00
#
_symmetry.space_group_name_H-M   'P 1'
#
loop_
_entity.id
_entity.type
_entity.pdbx_description
1 polymer ?
#
loop_
_entity_poly.entity_id
_entity_poly.type
_entity_poly.pdbx_seq_one_letter_code
_entity_poly.pdbx_strand_id
1 'polypeptide(L)'
;MLRKLLIALFGLGLVFGAAAADTVADAHAEMNGCESCHQDGSPSSDGAYENEQCVACHGGMAELEGEQHAAHADMLVCSDCHAVHDMEVGQKPTCDACHDDGRTP
;
A
#
# COMPACT_ATOMS: atom_id res chain seq x y z
N MET A 1 33.25 -10.21 -41.89
CA MET A 1 31.99 -9.43 -41.75
C MET A 1 31.18 -9.83 -40.52
N LEU A 2 31.13 -11.11 -40.13
CA LEU A 2 30.35 -11.61 -38.98
C LEU A 2 30.85 -11.15 -37.58
N ARG A 3 32.16 -10.94 -37.42
CA ARG A 3 32.79 -10.54 -36.14
C ARG A 3 32.53 -9.09 -35.72
N LYS A 4 32.14 -8.22 -36.66
CA LYS A 4 31.75 -6.82 -36.38
C LYS A 4 30.26 -6.70 -35.98
N LEU A 5 29.44 -7.69 -36.33
CA LEU A 5 28.01 -7.72 -35.97
C LEU A 5 27.77 -8.22 -34.54
N LEU A 6 28.65 -9.08 -34.00
CA LEU A 6 28.49 -9.61 -32.64
C LEU A 6 28.76 -8.56 -31.55
N ILE A 7 29.52 -7.51 -31.85
CA ILE A 7 29.81 -6.41 -30.90
C ILE A 7 28.65 -5.40 -30.88
N ALA A 8 27.84 -5.32 -31.95
CA ALA A 8 26.71 -4.41 -32.03
C ALA A 8 25.45 -4.89 -31.29
N LEU A 9 25.38 -6.18 -30.93
CA LEU A 9 24.20 -6.78 -30.28
C LEU A 9 24.31 -6.88 -28.75
N PHE A 10 25.48 -6.59 -28.16
CA PHE A 10 25.68 -6.65 -26.71
C PHE A 10 25.54 -5.29 -26.00
N GLY A 11 25.29 -4.21 -26.75
CA GLY A 11 25.16 -2.85 -26.22
C GLY A 11 23.71 -2.35 -26.06
N LEU A 12 22.71 -3.17 -26.37
CA LEU A 12 21.30 -2.78 -26.36
C LEU A 12 20.46 -3.69 -25.44
N GLY A 13 20.76 -3.63 -24.15
CA GLY A 13 20.03 -4.38 -23.12
C GLY A 13 20.24 -3.79 -21.73
N LEU A 14 20.35 -2.47 -21.64
CA LEU A 14 20.31 -1.76 -20.37
C LEU A 14 18.85 -1.39 -20.07
N VAL A 15 18.47 -1.66 -18.83
CA VAL A 15 17.32 -1.07 -18.11
C VAL A 15 15.94 -1.64 -18.46
N PHE A 16 15.73 -2.93 -18.17
CA PHE A 16 14.49 -3.26 -17.43
C PHE A 16 14.77 -2.84 -15.99
N GLY A 17 14.59 -1.54 -15.70
CA GLY A 17 14.40 -1.14 -14.32
C GLY A 17 13.16 -1.90 -13.86
N ALA A 18 13.31 -2.74 -12.83
CA ALA A 18 12.14 -3.16 -12.08
C ALA A 18 11.43 -1.86 -11.70
N ALA A 19 10.21 -1.64 -12.23
CA ALA A 19 9.35 -0.65 -11.60
C ALA A 19 9.24 -1.13 -10.15
N ALA A 20 9.78 -0.35 -9.21
CA ALA A 20 9.49 -0.58 -7.81
C ALA A 20 7.96 -0.58 -7.72
N ALA A 21 7.38 -1.62 -7.12
CA ALA A 21 5.94 -1.61 -6.90
C ALA A 21 5.67 -0.45 -5.94
N ASP A 22 4.83 0.50 -6.37
CA ASP A 22 4.48 1.64 -5.54
C ASP A 22 3.75 1.14 -4.29
N THR A 23 4.16 1.65 -3.13
CA THR A 23 3.44 1.40 -1.90
C THR A 23 2.05 2.01 -1.99
N VAL A 24 1.14 1.57 -1.13
CA VAL A 24 -0.20 2.18 -1.06
C VAL A 24 -0.08 3.69 -0.77
N ALA A 25 0.87 4.09 0.06
CA ALA A 25 1.15 5.49 0.36
C ALA A 25 1.66 6.26 -0.86
N ASP A 26 2.60 5.71 -1.63
CA ASP A 26 3.12 6.35 -2.85
C ASP A 26 2.00 6.57 -3.87
N ALA A 27 1.16 5.56 -4.07
CA ALA A 27 0.01 5.67 -4.97
C ALA A 27 -0.97 6.77 -4.54
N HIS A 28 -1.23 6.95 -3.24
CA HIS A 28 -2.09 8.02 -2.74
C HIS A 28 -1.42 9.39 -2.80
N ALA A 29 -0.12 9.46 -2.51
CA ALA A 29 0.66 10.69 -2.60
C ALA A 29 0.75 11.20 -4.05
N GLU A 30 0.84 10.30 -5.04
CA GLU A 30 0.78 10.68 -6.47
C GLU A 30 -0.59 11.28 -6.84
N MET A 31 -1.68 10.77 -6.26
CA MET A 31 -3.02 11.26 -6.54
C MET A 31 -3.30 12.64 -5.90
N ASN A 32 -2.97 12.81 -4.62
CA ASN A 32 -3.44 13.96 -3.83
C ASN A 32 -2.40 14.54 -2.86
N GLY A 33 -1.12 14.15 -2.96
CA GLY A 33 -0.06 14.59 -2.05
C GLY A 33 -0.09 13.90 -0.69
N CYS A 34 0.95 14.13 0.12
CA CYS A 34 1.05 13.56 1.47
C CYS A 34 -0.03 14.13 2.40
N GLU A 35 -0.48 15.35 2.12
CA GLU A 35 -1.52 16.08 2.86
C GLU A 35 -2.91 15.44 2.73
N SER A 36 -3.08 14.49 1.80
CA SER A 36 -4.29 13.69 1.69
C SER A 36 -4.57 12.87 2.96
N CYS A 37 -3.51 12.42 3.66
CA CYS A 37 -3.60 11.63 4.88
C CYS A 37 -3.00 12.34 6.11
N HIS A 38 -1.96 13.15 5.92
CA HIS A 38 -1.19 13.73 7.02
C HIS A 38 -1.41 15.24 7.15
N GLN A 39 -1.70 15.72 8.36
CA GLN A 39 -1.89 17.15 8.59
C GLN A 39 -0.56 17.89 8.33
N ASP A 40 -0.58 18.85 7.40
CA ASP A 40 0.62 19.57 6.93
C ASP A 40 1.75 18.61 6.47
N GLY A 41 1.38 17.43 5.95
CA GLY A 41 2.31 16.41 5.47
C GLY A 41 3.06 15.67 6.59
N SER A 42 2.68 15.87 7.86
CA SER A 42 3.30 15.23 9.02
C SER A 42 2.33 14.23 9.70
N PRO A 43 2.83 13.05 10.12
CA PRO A 43 1.99 12.08 10.81
C PRO A 43 1.51 12.59 12.16
N SER A 44 0.26 12.30 12.49
CA SER A 44 -0.27 12.52 13.83
C SER A 44 0.41 11.60 14.85
N SER A 45 0.27 11.93 16.14
CA SER A 45 0.90 11.16 17.22
C SER A 45 0.24 9.81 17.50
N ASP A 46 -1.02 9.65 17.10
CA ASP A 46 -1.87 8.50 17.45
C ASP A 46 -2.53 7.83 16.25
N GLY A 47 -2.34 8.34 15.03
CA GLY A 47 -2.94 7.83 13.81
C GLY A 47 -4.42 8.18 13.64
N ALA A 48 -5.02 8.94 14.58
CA ALA A 48 -6.45 9.21 14.55
C ALA A 48 -6.84 10.10 13.36
N TYR A 49 -6.03 11.12 13.08
CA TYR A 49 -6.23 12.00 11.93
C TYR A 49 -6.16 11.20 10.62
N GLU A 50 -5.13 10.38 10.45
CA GLU A 50 -4.96 9.55 9.25
C GLU A 50 -6.16 8.61 9.04
N ASN A 51 -6.67 7.99 10.10
CA ASN A 51 -7.84 7.12 10.01
C ASN A 51 -9.10 7.88 9.59
N GLU A 52 -9.30 9.12 10.08
CA GLU A 52 -10.40 9.99 9.62
C GLU A 52 -10.29 10.26 8.11
N GLN A 53 -9.07 10.45 7.59
CA GLN A 53 -8.83 10.65 6.16
C GLN A 53 -9.16 9.40 5.33
N CYS A 54 -8.88 8.20 5.83
CA CYS A 54 -9.29 6.95 5.19
C CYS A 54 -10.82 6.88 5.05
N VAL A 55 -11.52 7.11 6.16
CA VAL A 55 -12.99 7.02 6.24
C VAL A 55 -13.67 8.08 5.38
N ALA A 56 -13.10 9.28 5.27
CA ALA A 56 -13.65 10.37 4.46
C ALA A 56 -13.81 9.99 2.97
N CYS A 57 -12.94 9.12 2.44
CA CYS A 57 -12.98 8.69 1.04
C CYS A 57 -13.54 7.27 0.85
N HIS A 58 -13.24 6.34 1.77
CA HIS A 58 -13.58 4.93 1.63
C HIS A 58 -14.84 4.52 2.40
N GLY A 59 -15.35 5.36 3.31
CA GLY A 59 -16.45 5.01 4.20
C GLY A 59 -15.99 4.29 5.47
N GLY A 60 -16.95 4.01 6.36
CA GLY A 60 -16.68 3.33 7.61
C GLY A 60 -16.38 1.85 7.42
N MET A 61 -15.61 1.24 8.33
CA MET A 61 -15.23 -0.17 8.21
C MET A 61 -16.44 -1.14 8.22
N ALA A 62 -17.53 -0.79 8.91
CA ALA A 62 -18.78 -1.56 8.88
C ALA A 62 -19.57 -1.45 7.56
N GLU A 63 -19.23 -0.47 6.72
CA GLU A 63 -19.90 -0.18 5.44
C GLU A 63 -19.12 -0.77 4.25
N LEU A 64 -17.84 -1.10 4.46
CA LEU A 64 -16.98 -1.72 3.45
C LEU A 64 -17.37 -3.16 3.19
N GLU A 65 -17.16 -3.61 1.95
CA GLU A 65 -17.37 -5.00 1.57
C GLU A 65 -16.38 -5.94 2.29
N GLY A 66 -16.84 -7.15 2.56
CA GLY A 66 -16.06 -8.20 3.24
C GLY A 66 -16.36 -8.30 4.73
N GLU A 67 -16.57 -9.53 5.20
CA GLU A 67 -16.85 -9.81 6.63
C GLU A 67 -15.69 -9.42 7.53
N GLN A 68 -14.46 -9.37 6.99
CA GLN A 68 -13.23 -9.01 7.69
C GLN A 68 -13.28 -7.56 8.18
N HIS A 69 -13.76 -6.61 7.36
CA HIS A 69 -13.85 -5.20 7.78
C HIS A 69 -14.90 -5.05 8.89
N ALA A 70 -16.12 -5.53 8.67
CA ALA A 70 -17.19 -5.44 9.67
C ALA A 70 -16.80 -6.10 11.01
N ALA A 71 -16.02 -7.19 10.99
CA ALA A 71 -15.54 -7.86 12.18
C ALA A 71 -14.56 -7.02 13.02
N HIS A 72 -13.93 -5.97 12.47
CA HIS A 72 -12.93 -5.14 13.15
C HIS A 72 -13.34 -3.67 13.36
N ALA A 73 -14.57 -3.29 12.99
CA ALA A 73 -14.98 -1.89 12.81
C ALA A 73 -14.85 -0.95 14.02
N ASP A 74 -14.81 -1.50 15.23
CA ASP A 74 -14.64 -0.74 16.48
C ASP A 74 -13.43 -1.20 17.31
N MET A 75 -12.56 -2.04 16.71
CA MET A 75 -11.39 -2.62 17.40
C MET A 75 -10.08 -2.11 16.84
N LEU A 76 -10.04 -1.81 15.54
CA LEU A 76 -8.84 -1.45 14.81
C LEU A 76 -9.11 -0.24 13.91
N VAL A 77 -8.04 0.45 13.54
CA VAL A 77 -8.03 1.46 12.48
C VAL A 77 -7.51 0.87 11.18
N CYS A 78 -7.76 1.54 10.04
CA CYS A 78 -7.40 1.02 8.73
C CYS A 78 -5.91 0.63 8.63
N SER A 79 -5.04 1.43 9.22
CA SER A 79 -3.58 1.25 9.20
C SER A 79 -3.07 0.07 10.05
N ASP A 80 -3.89 -0.48 10.95
CA ASP A 80 -3.48 -1.64 11.75
C ASP A 80 -3.32 -2.90 10.90
N CYS A 81 -4.08 -3.00 9.79
CA CYS A 81 -3.90 -4.06 8.80
C CYS A 81 -3.21 -3.55 7.54
N HIS A 82 -3.54 -2.34 7.07
CA HIS A 82 -2.94 -1.75 5.89
C HIS A 82 -1.75 -0.88 6.28
N ALA A 83 -0.57 -1.49 6.44
CA ALA A 83 0.69 -0.77 6.65
C ALA A 83 1.11 -0.04 5.35
N VAL A 84 0.45 1.07 5.02
CA VAL A 84 0.44 1.68 3.68
C VAL A 84 1.81 2.16 3.18
N HIS A 85 2.75 2.45 4.07
CA HIS A 85 4.13 2.81 3.71
C HIS A 85 5.03 1.60 3.44
N ASP A 86 4.59 0.40 3.81
CA ASP A 86 5.35 -0.85 3.67
C ASP A 86 4.70 -1.83 2.68
N MET A 87 3.37 -1.75 2.53
CA MET A 87 2.59 -2.64 1.68
C MET A 87 2.44 -2.09 0.27
N GLU A 88 2.61 -2.97 -0.70
CA GLU A 88 2.40 -2.67 -2.12
C GLU A 88 0.90 -2.63 -2.47
N VAL A 89 0.53 -1.86 -3.49
CA VAL A 89 -0.84 -1.86 -4.02
C VAL A 89 -1.25 -3.28 -4.44
N GLY A 90 -2.39 -3.74 -3.91
CA GLY A 90 -2.93 -5.09 -4.17
C GLY A 90 -2.42 -6.19 -3.24
N GLN A 91 -1.44 -5.90 -2.39
CA GLN A 91 -1.03 -6.80 -1.31
C GLN A 91 -2.16 -6.91 -0.27
N LYS A 92 -2.55 -8.15 0.06
CA LYS A 92 -3.52 -8.40 1.13
C LYS A 92 -2.80 -8.46 2.48
N PRO A 93 -3.31 -7.79 3.53
CA PRO A 93 -2.82 -7.99 4.90
C PRO A 93 -2.93 -9.46 5.29
N THR A 94 -2.04 -9.93 6.17
CA THR A 94 -2.11 -11.30 6.70
C THR A 94 -2.77 -11.32 8.07
N CYS A 95 -3.45 -12.41 8.40
CA CYS A 95 -4.15 -12.54 9.68
C CYS A 95 -3.23 -13.01 10.82
N ASP A 96 -2.11 -13.63 10.48
CA ASP A 96 -1.17 -14.24 11.42
C ASP A 96 -0.37 -13.22 12.25
N ALA A 97 -0.44 -11.94 11.89
CA ALA A 97 0.09 -10.84 12.69
C ALA A 97 -0.65 -10.69 14.05
N CYS A 98 -1.93 -11.08 14.12
CA CYS A 98 -2.75 -10.94 15.32
C CYS A 98 -3.48 -12.23 15.75
N HIS A 99 -3.66 -13.20 14.83
CA HIS A 99 -4.37 -14.44 15.09
C HIS A 99 -3.46 -15.66 14.93
N ASP A 100 -3.48 -16.57 15.90
CA ASP A 100 -2.64 -17.77 15.96
C ASP A 100 -3.39 -19.07 15.60
N ASP A 101 -4.61 -18.96 15.09
CA ASP A 101 -5.50 -20.09 14.78
C ASP A 101 -5.43 -20.55 13.31
N GLY A 102 -4.55 -19.94 12.52
CA GLY A 102 -4.33 -20.29 11.11
C GLY A 102 -5.43 -19.77 10.16
N ARG A 103 -6.27 -18.83 10.59
CA ARG A 103 -7.21 -18.14 9.70
C ARG A 103 -6.47 -17.38 8.59
N THR A 104 -7.11 -17.26 7.42
CA THR A 104 -6.53 -16.58 6.24
C THR A 104 -7.38 -15.38 5.83
N PRO A 105 -6.80 -14.40 5.11
CA PRO A 105 -7.51 -13.20 4.64
C PRO A 105 -8.69 -13.50 3.73
#